data_AF-A0A969NA60-F1
#
_entry.id   AF-A0A969NA60-F1
#
_cell.length_a   1.000
_cell.length_b   1.000
_cell.length_c   1.000
_cell.angle_alpha   90.00
_cell.angle_beta   90.00
_cell.angle_gamma   90.00
#
_symmetry.space_group_name_H-M   'P 1'
#
loop_
_entity.id
_entity.type
_entity.pdbx_description
1 polymer ?
#
loop_
_entity_poly.entity_id
_entity_poly.type
_entity_poly.pdbx_seq_one_letter_code
_entity_poly.pdbx_strand_id
1 'polypeptide(L)'
;MAKFTNFAINIKQKILITKEENSIKDFFASKNILNTNEILGFLQKLYPGIVSSTLRWRLYDLKARGIIKQVGRGIYALNRKPDFAPEPSSTLVQLHKVCSKKLSLCYLLCLGFLLVQ
;
A
#
# COMPACT_ATOMS: atom_id res chain seq x y z
N MET A 1 -15.18 -10.87 -35.28
CA MET A 1 -15.91 -10.39 -34.08
C MET A 1 -15.41 -10.97 -32.74
N ALA A 2 -14.30 -11.74 -32.68
CA ALA A 2 -13.80 -12.35 -31.42
C ALA A 2 -12.78 -11.49 -30.62
N LYS A 3 -12.31 -10.36 -31.16
CA LYS A 3 -11.30 -9.51 -30.49
C LYS A 3 -11.89 -8.63 -29.38
N PHE A 4 -13.14 -8.19 -29.52
CA PHE A 4 -13.81 -7.32 -28.55
C PHE A 4 -14.34 -8.07 -27.32
N THR A 5 -14.78 -9.33 -27.48
CA THR A 5 -15.23 -10.17 -26.36
C THR A 5 -14.07 -10.46 -25.40
N ASN A 6 -12.88 -10.73 -25.91
CA ASN A 6 -11.69 -10.94 -25.07
C ASN A 6 -11.29 -9.69 -24.28
N PHE A 7 -11.47 -8.49 -24.85
CA PHE A 7 -11.16 -7.24 -24.15
C PHE A 7 -12.14 -6.97 -23.00
N ALA A 8 -13.44 -7.15 -23.23
CA ALA A 8 -14.47 -7.01 -22.19
C ALA A 8 -14.31 -8.05 -21.07
N ILE A 9 -13.96 -9.29 -21.41
CA ILE A 9 -13.65 -10.34 -20.43
C ILE A 9 -12.41 -9.96 -19.61
N ASN A 10 -11.35 -9.46 -20.26
CA ASN A 10 -10.12 -9.05 -19.58
C ASN A 10 -10.35 -7.85 -18.63
N ILE A 11 -11.14 -6.86 -19.07
CA ILE A 11 -11.54 -5.73 -18.23
C ILE A 11 -12.37 -6.21 -17.04
N LYS A 12 -13.37 -7.07 -17.27
CA LYS A 12 -14.24 -7.58 -16.20
C LYS A 12 -13.44 -8.38 -15.18
N GLN A 13 -12.50 -9.21 -15.64
CA GLN A 13 -11.57 -9.93 -14.76
C GLN A 13 -10.66 -8.98 -13.98
N LYS A 14 -10.10 -7.95 -14.63
CA LYS A 14 -9.24 -6.95 -13.99
C LYS A 14 -9.98 -6.14 -12.91
N ILE A 15 -11.24 -5.76 -13.17
CA ILE A 15 -12.10 -5.03 -12.21
C ILE A 15 -12.40 -5.89 -10.98
N LEU A 16 -12.74 -7.17 -11.17
CA LEU A 16 -13.02 -8.11 -10.07
C LEU A 16 -11.77 -8.33 -9.19
N ILE A 17 -10.61 -8.49 -9.82
CA ILE A 17 -9.32 -8.62 -9.12
C ILE A 17 -9.02 -7.37 -8.28
N THR A 18 -9.27 -6.16 -8.81
CA THR A 18 -9.05 -4.92 -8.05
C THR A 18 -9.98 -4.76 -6.85
N LYS A 19 -11.19 -5.33 -6.89
CA LYS A 19 -12.14 -5.28 -5.77
C LYS A 19 -11.66 -6.17 -4.62
N GLU A 20 -11.20 -7.38 -4.93
CA GLU A 20 -10.64 -8.34 -3.97
C GLU A 20 -9.39 -7.79 -3.27
N GLU A 21 -8.51 -7.13 -4.04
CA GLU A 21 -7.31 -6.47 -3.53
C GLU A 21 -7.59 -5.34 -2.55
N ASN A 22 -8.64 -4.56 -2.77
CA ASN A 22 -8.98 -3.47 -1.86
C ASN A 22 -9.59 -4.03 -0.57
N SER A 23 -10.52 -4.99 -0.67
CA SER A 23 -11.11 -5.62 0.52
C SER A 23 -10.08 -6.31 1.41
N ILE A 24 -9.06 -6.96 0.82
CA ILE A 24 -8.00 -7.57 1.61
C ILE A 24 -7.11 -6.52 2.26
N LYS A 25 -6.78 -5.41 1.57
CA LYS A 25 -6.01 -4.29 2.15
C LYS A 25 -6.73 -3.66 3.35
N ASP A 26 -8.05 -3.54 3.28
CA ASP A 26 -8.88 -3.03 4.37
C ASP A 26 -8.89 -3.99 5.56
N PHE A 27 -8.97 -5.30 5.29
CA PHE A 27 -8.88 -6.31 6.35
C PHE A 27 -7.54 -6.23 7.11
N PHE A 28 -6.44 -6.06 6.38
CA PHE A 28 -5.11 -5.83 6.94
C PHE A 28 -4.92 -4.43 7.56
N ALA A 29 -5.81 -3.46 7.33
CA ALA A 29 -5.72 -2.15 7.99
C ALA A 29 -5.99 -2.25 9.50
N SER A 30 -6.86 -3.19 9.90
CA SER A 30 -7.16 -3.45 11.32
C SER A 30 -6.05 -4.25 12.04
N LYS A 31 -5.32 -5.10 11.30
CA LYS A 31 -4.28 -5.99 11.81
C LYS A 31 -3.14 -6.10 10.80
N ASN A 32 -1.96 -5.64 11.18
CA ASN A 32 -0.76 -5.71 10.31
C ASN A 32 -0.31 -7.14 9.99
N ILE A 33 -0.64 -8.09 10.86
CA ILE A 33 -0.20 -9.50 10.78
C ILE A 33 -1.42 -10.39 10.98
N LEU A 34 -1.59 -11.36 10.09
CA LEU A 34 -2.71 -12.30 10.10
C LEU A 34 -2.24 -13.75 9.99
N ASN A 35 -2.97 -14.65 10.65
CA ASN A 35 -2.73 -16.08 10.55
C ASN A 35 -3.49 -16.71 9.35
N THR A 36 -3.06 -17.90 8.93
CA THR A 36 -3.66 -18.64 7.81
C THR A 36 -5.15 -18.84 8.00
N ASN A 37 -5.59 -19.21 9.20
CA ASN A 37 -7.01 -19.43 9.49
C ASN A 37 -7.84 -18.15 9.40
N GLU A 38 -7.28 -17.00 9.80
CA GLU A 38 -7.95 -15.70 9.70
C GLU A 38 -8.13 -15.30 8.24
N ILE A 39 -7.11 -15.52 7.40
CA ILE A 39 -7.18 -15.21 5.97
C ILE A 39 -8.13 -16.17 5.26
N LEU A 40 -8.08 -17.46 5.55
CA LEU A 40 -9.01 -18.43 4.99
C LEU A 40 -10.45 -18.14 5.42
N GLY A 41 -10.67 -17.73 6.67
CA GLY A 41 -11.98 -17.30 7.17
C GLY A 41 -12.49 -16.04 6.46
N PHE A 42 -11.61 -15.08 6.19
CA PHE A 42 -11.95 -13.90 5.39
C PHE A 42 -12.30 -14.27 3.95
N LEU A 43 -11.49 -15.12 3.30
CA LEU A 43 -11.76 -15.60 1.94
C LEU A 43 -13.07 -16.40 1.86
N GLN A 44 -13.40 -17.17 2.89
CA GLN A 44 -14.68 -17.89 2.95
C GLN A 44 -15.88 -16.94 3.00
N LYS A 45 -15.75 -15.78 3.69
CA LYS A 45 -16.79 -14.74 3.72
C LYS A 45 -16.92 -14.02 2.37
N LEU A 46 -15.81 -13.81 1.66
CA LEU A 46 -15.83 -13.23 0.31
C LEU A 46 -16.40 -14.18 -0.73
N TYR A 47 -16.13 -15.48 -0.61
CA TYR A 47 -16.63 -16.51 -1.52
C TYR A 47 -17.34 -17.63 -0.74
N PRO A 48 -18.63 -17.42 -0.40
CA PRO A 48 -19.43 -18.49 0.19
C PRO A 48 -19.53 -19.68 -0.77
N GLY A 49 -19.39 -20.89 -0.25
CA GLY A 49 -19.57 -22.14 -1.03
C GLY A 49 -18.34 -22.67 -1.77
N ILE A 50 -17.16 -22.03 -1.64
CA ILE A 50 -15.91 -22.56 -2.19
C ILE A 50 -15.27 -23.56 -1.23
N VAL A 51 -14.72 -24.66 -1.77
CA VAL A 51 -14.00 -25.70 -1.03
C VAL A 51 -12.67 -25.17 -0.45
N SER A 52 -12.27 -25.67 0.72
CA SER A 52 -11.06 -25.26 1.42
C SER A 52 -9.76 -25.40 0.61
N SER A 53 -9.66 -26.40 -0.27
CA SER A 53 -8.53 -26.59 -1.19
C SER A 53 -8.38 -25.42 -2.16
N THR A 54 -9.49 -24.96 -2.74
CA THR A 54 -9.54 -23.79 -3.64
C THR A 54 -9.25 -22.50 -2.88
N LEU A 55 -9.68 -22.37 -1.62
CA LEU A 55 -9.32 -21.23 -0.78
C LEU A 55 -7.80 -21.17 -0.50
N ARG A 56 -7.16 -22.33 -0.29
CA ARG A 56 -5.69 -22.40 -0.18
C ARG A 56 -5.00 -21.99 -1.49
N TRP A 57 -5.59 -22.36 -2.63
CA TRP A 57 -5.09 -21.91 -3.94
C TRP A 57 -5.21 -20.39 -4.10
N ARG A 58 -6.30 -19.78 -3.61
CA ARG A 58 -6.44 -18.32 -3.56
C ARG A 58 -5.42 -17.65 -2.66
N LEU A 59 -5.15 -18.21 -1.49
CA LEU A 59 -4.09 -17.72 -0.62
C LEU A 59 -2.72 -17.75 -1.33
N TYR A 60 -2.43 -18.82 -2.07
CA TYR A 60 -1.23 -18.92 -2.89
C TYR A 60 -1.20 -17.88 -4.01
N ASP A 61 -2.31 -17.68 -4.73
CA ASP A 61 -2.45 -16.68 -5.80
C ASP A 61 -2.20 -15.25 -5.28
N LEU A 62 -2.75 -14.90 -4.11
CA LEU A 62 -2.52 -13.61 -3.44
C LEU A 62 -1.03 -13.39 -3.10
N LYS A 63 -0.34 -14.45 -2.68
CA LYS A 63 1.10 -14.44 -2.42
C LYS A 63 1.90 -14.29 -3.73
N ALA A 64 1.53 -15.03 -4.77
CA ALA A 64 2.20 -15.00 -6.07
C ALA A 64 2.08 -13.63 -6.77
N ARG A 65 0.92 -12.97 -6.63
CA ARG A 65 0.70 -11.59 -7.09
C ARG A 65 1.41 -10.53 -6.26
N GLY A 66 2.01 -10.92 -5.14
CA GLY A 66 2.71 -9.99 -4.26
C GLY A 66 1.80 -9.04 -3.49
N ILE A 67 0.53 -9.39 -3.26
CA ILE A 67 -0.39 -8.60 -2.42
C ILE A 67 -0.07 -8.85 -0.95
N ILE A 68 0.19 -10.10 -0.58
CA ILE A 68 0.60 -10.52 0.75
C ILE A 68 2.00 -11.13 0.72
N LYS A 69 2.73 -10.99 1.82
CA LYS A 69 4.03 -11.64 2.04
C LYS A 69 3.94 -12.57 3.24
N GLN A 70 4.61 -13.71 3.15
CA GLN A 70 4.72 -14.64 4.27
C GLN A 70 5.86 -14.20 5.17
N VAL A 71 5.57 -13.91 6.43
CA VAL A 71 6.58 -13.48 7.43
C VAL A 71 7.01 -14.64 8.33
N GLY A 72 6.19 -15.68 8.45
CA GLY A 72 6.48 -16.88 9.25
C GLY A 72 5.64 -18.09 8.83
N ARG A 73 5.77 -19.20 9.56
CA ARG A 73 4.95 -20.40 9.29
C ARG A 73 3.49 -20.08 9.57
N GLY A 74 2.67 -20.04 8.52
CA GLY A 74 1.25 -19.73 8.61
C GLY A 74 0.92 -18.26 8.88
N ILE A 75 1.92 -17.37 8.93
CA ILE A 75 1.74 -15.96 9.27
C ILE A 75 2.03 -15.10 8.04
N TYR A 76 1.12 -14.20 7.72
CA TYR A 76 1.20 -13.31 6.57
C TYR A 76 1.05 -11.85 7.00
N ALA A 77 1.72 -10.98 6.27
CA ALA A 77 1.57 -9.54 6.35
C ALA A 77 1.24 -9.00 4.98
N LEU A 78 0.67 -7.80 4.93
CA LEU A 78 0.46 -7.12 3.66
C LEU A 78 1.82 -6.75 3.05
N ASN A 79 1.98 -6.95 1.74
CA ASN A 79 3.19 -6.58 1.04
C ASN A 79 3.14 -5.08 0.68
N ARG A 80 3.29 -4.23 1.69
CA ARG A 80 3.52 -2.80 1.51
C ARG A 80 5.02 -2.53 1.55
N LYS A 81 5.49 -1.72 0.60
CA LYS A 81 6.78 -1.03 0.77
C LYS A 81 6.59 -0.05 1.92
N PRO A 82 7.44 -0.06 2.96
CA PRO A 82 7.37 0.97 3.98
C PRO A 82 7.50 2.34 3.30
N ASP A 83 6.71 3.31 3.74
CA ASP A 83 6.89 4.68 3.29
C ASP A 83 8.34 5.09 3.60
N PHE A 84 9.02 5.65 2.61
CA PHE A 84 10.39 6.07 2.76
C PHE A 84 10.43 7.27 3.72
N ALA A 85 10.73 7.00 4.98
CA ALA A 85 10.93 8.01 6.02
C ALA A 85 12.41 7.98 6.43
N PRO A 86 13.31 8.67 5.69
CA PRO A 86 14.71 8.72 6.05
C PRO A 86 14.85 9.43 7.39
N GLU A 87 15.59 8.84 8.32
CA GLU A 87 15.97 9.53 9.54
C GLU A 87 16.96 10.65 9.16
N PRO A 88 16.66 11.93 9.47
CA PRO A 88 17.53 13.01 9.09
C PRO A 88 18.86 12.88 9.85
N SER A 89 19.98 12.91 9.13
CA SER A 89 21.29 12.89 9.77
C SER A 89 21.49 14.13 10.65
N SER A 90 22.34 14.02 11.68
CA SER A 90 22.66 15.14 12.58
C SER A 90 23.15 16.36 11.81
N THR A 91 23.92 16.16 10.75
CA THR A 91 24.40 17.21 9.83
C THR A 91 23.25 17.89 9.09
N LEU A 92 22.27 17.12 8.59
CA LEU A 92 21.08 17.64 7.91
C LEU A 92 20.22 18.50 8.84
N VAL A 93 20.06 18.08 10.10
CA VAL A 93 19.35 18.85 11.13
C VAL A 93 20.09 20.14 11.47
N GLN A 94 21.43 20.11 11.57
CA GLN A 94 22.24 21.31 11.80
C GLN A 94 22.13 22.30 10.64
N LEU A 95 22.25 21.81 9.40
CA LEU A 95 22.06 22.61 8.19
C LEU A 95 20.66 23.24 8.16
N HIS A 96 19.62 22.48 8.46
CA HIS A 96 18.25 22.99 8.54
C HIS A 96 18.12 24.12 9.56
N LYS A 97 18.73 23.98 10.76
CA LYS A 97 18.74 25.05 11.79
C LYS A 97 19.46 26.31 11.33
N VAL A 98 20.54 26.19 10.57
CA VAL A 98 21.29 27.34 10.04
C VAL A 98 20.50 28.01 8.91
N CYS A 99 19.98 27.23 7.98
CA CYS A 99 19.17 27.73 6.87
C CYS A 99 17.88 28.38 7.36
N SER A 100 17.14 27.77 8.29
CA SER A 100 15.87 28.34 8.78
C SER A 100 16.05 29.68 9.47
N LYS A 101 17.15 29.87 10.22
CA LYS A 101 17.50 31.16 10.83
C LYS A 101 17.89 32.23 9.80
N LYS A 102 18.64 31.87 8.76
CA LYS A 102 19.05 32.83 7.72
C LYS A 102 17.91 33.17 6.77
N LEU A 103 17.04 32.20 6.45
CA LEU A 103 15.94 32.36 5.51
C LEU A 103 14.83 33.26 6.07
N SER A 104 14.54 33.21 7.38
CA SER A 104 13.58 34.13 8.02
C SER A 104 14.07 35.59 7.97
N LEU A 105 15.37 35.82 8.17
CA LEU A 105 16.00 37.14 8.07
C LEU A 105 16.07 37.64 6.61
N CYS A 106 16.31 36.75 5.64
CA CYS A 106 16.43 37.12 4.23
C CYS A 106 15.05 37.36 3.57
N TYR A 107 14.03 36.58 3.91
CA TYR A 107 12.65 36.76 3.43
C TYR A 107 12.06 38.11 3.89
N LEU A 108 12.33 38.53 5.13
CA LEU A 108 11.91 39.84 5.64
C LEU A 108 12.63 41.02 4.94
N LEU A 109 13.91 40.86 4.61
CA LEU A 109 14.66 41.86 3.83
C LEU A 109 14.17 41.96 2.37
N CYS A 110 13.84 40.83 1.75
CA CYS A 110 13.30 40.81 0.38
C CYS A 110 11.86 41.34 0.29
N LEU A 111 10.97 41.03 1.25
CA LEU A 111 9.61 41.59 1.24
C LEU A 111 9.60 43.10 1.50
N GLY A 112 10.51 43.60 2.34
CA GLY A 112 10.65 45.03 2.59
C GLY A 112 11.10 45.82 1.36
N PHE A 113 11.87 45.20 0.46
CA PHE A 113 12.32 45.83 -0.78
C PHE A 113 11.26 45.87 -1.89
N LEU A 114 10.27 44.96 -1.85
CA LEU A 114 9.21 44.90 -2.87
C LEU A 114 8.03 45.85 -2.61
N LEU A 115 7.91 46.42 -1.40
CA LEU A 115 6.85 47.36 -1.02
C LEU A 115 7.27 48.85 -1.12
N VAL A 116 8.50 49.12 -1.59
CA VAL A 116 9.07 50.47 -1.73
C VAL A 116 9.35 50.82 -3.21
N GLN A 117 8.84 50.04 -4.16
CA GLN A 117 8.77 50.43 -5.58
C GLN A 117 7.34 50.79 -5.99
#